data_AF-A0A1I0N2I5-F1
#
_entry.id   AF-A0A1I0N2I5-F1
#
_cell.length_a   1.000
_cell.length_b   1.000
_cell.length_c   1.000
_cell.angle_alpha   90.00
_cell.angle_beta   90.00
_cell.angle_gamma   90.00
#
_symmetry.space_group_name_H-M   'P 1'
#
loop_
_entity.id
_entity.type
_entity.pdbx_description
1 polymer ?
#
loop_
_entity_poly.entity_id
_entity_poly.type
_entity_poly.pdbx_seq_one_letter_code
_entity_poly.pdbx_strand_id
1 'polypeptide(L)'
;MRLIAGLTLAALALGTTACHRDEWHLISVEKGNPADIRIRGDSGDASWTWGPDAHSVDVAVVSNELIGDPLPATGGALVLQLADGTTLEFAGQYNALVCSRGCDAKHMPIAWHVQRD
;
A
#
# COMPACT_ATOMS: atom_id res chain seq x y z
N MET A 1 9.31 -48.79 -40.93
CA MET A 1 10.08 -48.59 -39.69
C MET A 1 11.43 -47.96 -40.01
N ARG A 2 11.59 -46.65 -39.74
CA ARG A 2 12.82 -46.03 -39.23
C ARG A 2 12.57 -44.54 -39.02
N LEU A 3 12.71 -44.17 -37.75
CA LEU A 3 12.31 -42.93 -37.10
C LEU A 3 13.05 -41.71 -37.66
N ILE A 4 12.31 -40.69 -38.05
CA ILE A 4 12.84 -39.33 -38.24
C ILE A 4 12.81 -38.68 -36.85
N ALA A 5 13.93 -38.74 -36.14
CA ALA A 5 14.11 -38.03 -34.87
C ALA A 5 14.45 -36.57 -35.21
N GLY A 6 13.47 -35.69 -35.03
CA GLY A 6 13.61 -34.25 -35.26
C GLY A 6 14.55 -33.59 -34.27
N LEU A 7 15.54 -32.86 -34.80
CA LEU A 7 16.15 -31.70 -34.15
C LEU A 7 15.06 -30.63 -33.94
N THR A 8 14.96 -30.05 -32.74
CA THR A 8 15.17 -28.60 -32.53
C THR A 8 15.08 -28.21 -31.05
N LEU A 9 16.07 -27.46 -30.61
CA LEU A 9 16.15 -26.69 -29.36
C LEU A 9 14.94 -25.78 -29.17
N ALA A 10 14.47 -25.63 -27.93
CA ALA A 10 14.18 -24.33 -27.34
C ALA A 10 13.90 -24.48 -25.84
N ALA A 11 14.85 -24.05 -25.03
CA ALA A 11 14.63 -23.71 -23.63
C ALA A 11 13.52 -22.65 -23.56
N LEU A 12 12.37 -22.99 -22.97
CA LEU A 12 11.39 -21.98 -22.60
C LEU A 12 11.53 -21.66 -21.12
N ALA A 13 12.05 -20.46 -20.90
CA ALA A 13 12.17 -19.77 -19.63
C ALA A 13 10.84 -19.78 -18.86
N LEU A 14 10.89 -20.24 -17.62
CA LEU A 14 10.00 -19.77 -16.57
C LEU A 14 10.85 -18.91 -15.64
N GLY A 15 11.23 -17.74 -16.14
CA GLY A 15 11.61 -16.65 -15.27
C GLY A 15 10.38 -16.31 -14.44
N THR A 16 10.33 -16.81 -13.21
CA THR A 16 9.41 -16.28 -12.22
C THR A 16 9.91 -14.88 -11.90
N THR A 17 9.49 -13.90 -12.70
CA THR A 17 9.44 -12.53 -12.21
C THR A 17 8.44 -12.60 -11.07
N ALA A 18 8.94 -12.80 -9.86
CA ALA A 18 8.22 -12.43 -8.67
C ALA A 18 7.95 -10.93 -8.87
N CYS A 19 6.74 -10.61 -9.34
CA CYS A 19 6.24 -9.25 -9.33
C CYS A 19 6.22 -8.87 -7.86
N HIS A 20 7.31 -8.28 -7.38
CA HIS A 20 7.36 -7.61 -6.11
C HIS A 20 6.39 -6.45 -6.25
N ARG A 21 5.11 -6.70 -5.92
CA ARG A 21 4.15 -5.63 -5.77
C ARG A 21 4.52 -4.95 -4.46
N ASP A 22 4.63 -3.64 -4.50
CA ASP A 22 4.88 -2.89 -3.28
C ASP A 22 3.72 -3.16 -2.29
N GLU A 23 4.09 -3.66 -1.11
CA GLU A 23 3.19 -3.84 0.02
C GLU A 23 3.49 -2.72 1.03
N TRP A 24 2.46 -1.99 1.41
CA TRP A 24 2.54 -0.88 2.35
C TRP A 24 1.59 -1.14 3.50
N HIS A 25 2.12 -1.07 4.71
CA HIS A 25 1.35 -1.21 5.94
C HIS A 25 1.48 0.06 6.75
N LEU A 26 0.40 0.86 6.79
CA LEU A 26 0.34 2.10 7.56
C LEU A 26 -0.32 1.79 8.90
N ILE A 27 0.36 2.14 10.00
CA ILE A 27 -0.10 1.90 11.35
C ILE A 27 -0.19 3.23 12.11
N SER A 28 -1.29 3.44 12.81
CA SER A 28 -1.48 4.60 13.68
C SER A 28 -0.40 4.69 14.76
N VAL A 29 0.17 5.88 14.95
CA VAL A 29 1.13 6.14 16.06
C VAL A 29 0.40 6.43 17.37
N GLU A 30 -0.87 6.85 17.29
CA GLU A 30 -1.64 7.32 18.43
C GLU A 30 -2.16 6.17 19.32
N LYS A 31 -1.91 6.26 20.64
CA LYS A 31 -2.43 5.29 21.61
C LYS A 31 -3.91 5.56 21.89
N GLY A 32 -4.77 4.56 21.69
CA GLY A 32 -6.18 4.59 22.07
C GLY A 32 -7.17 4.61 20.91
N ASN A 33 -6.73 5.01 19.72
CA ASN A 33 -7.48 4.92 18.46
C ASN A 33 -6.67 4.11 17.44
N PRO A 34 -6.60 2.78 17.58
CA PRO A 34 -5.89 1.95 16.62
C PRO A 34 -6.50 2.11 15.23
N ALA A 35 -5.63 2.38 14.25
CA ALA A 35 -5.97 2.39 12.84
C ALA A 35 -4.86 1.74 12.03
N ASP A 36 -5.25 1.08 10.96
CA ASP A 36 -4.43 0.19 10.15
C ASP A 36 -4.86 0.31 8.69
N ILE A 37 -3.91 0.47 7.77
CA ILE A 37 -4.17 0.44 6.33
C ILE A 37 -3.15 -0.47 5.67
N ARG A 38 -3.62 -1.49 4.96
CA ARG A 38 -2.79 -2.43 4.21
C ARG A 38 -3.05 -2.30 2.73
N ILE A 39 -1.99 -2.11 1.95
CA ILE A 39 -2.06 -1.91 0.52
C ILE A 39 -1.15 -2.94 -0.15
N ARG A 40 -1.67 -3.63 -1.17
CA ARG A 40 -0.92 -4.56 -2.02
C ARG A 40 -1.09 -4.19 -3.47
N GLY A 41 -0.05 -3.63 -4.08
CA GLY A 41 -0.16 -3.01 -5.40
C GLY A 41 -1.06 -1.78 -5.35
N ASP A 42 -2.17 -1.80 -6.09
CA ASP A 42 -3.04 -0.62 -6.27
C ASP A 42 -4.31 -0.63 -5.40
N SER A 43 -4.45 -1.61 -4.51
CA SER A 43 -5.66 -1.79 -3.67
C SER A 43 -5.33 -2.36 -2.30
N GLY A 44 -6.25 -2.24 -1.36
CA GLY A 44 -6.03 -2.63 0.02
C GLY A 44 -7.29 -2.59 0.89
N ASP A 45 -7.07 -2.68 2.20
CA ASP A 45 -8.09 -2.49 3.22
C ASP A 45 -7.62 -1.45 4.26
N ALA A 46 -8.57 -0.67 4.78
CA ALA A 46 -8.37 0.22 5.91
C ALA A 46 -9.30 -0.21 7.04
N SER A 47 -8.77 -0.29 8.25
CA SER A 47 -9.55 -0.56 9.46
C SER A 47 -9.18 0.40 10.58
N TRP A 48 -10.15 0.80 11.38
CA TRP A 48 -9.92 1.69 12.51
C TRP A 48 -11.04 1.56 13.54
N THR A 49 -10.77 2.03 14.75
CA THR A 49 -11.79 2.14 15.81
C THR A 49 -11.98 3.58 16.22
N TRP A 50 -13.22 3.95 16.50
CA TRP A 50 -13.56 5.24 17.10
C TRP A 50 -14.62 5.04 18.18
N GLY A 51 -14.25 5.32 19.44
CA GLY A 51 -15.11 5.01 20.57
C GLY A 51 -15.41 3.50 20.65
N PRO A 52 -16.69 3.08 20.73
CA PRO A 52 -17.06 1.67 20.75
C PRO A 52 -17.12 1.02 19.37
N ASP A 53 -17.02 1.80 18.29
CA ASP A 53 -17.28 1.34 16.94
C ASP A 53 -15.99 0.92 16.22
N ALA A 54 -16.09 -0.15 15.43
CA ALA A 54 -15.03 -0.63 14.55
C ALA A 54 -15.46 -0.50 13.10
N HIS A 55 -14.55 -0.04 12.25
CA HIS A 55 -14.80 0.21 10.84
C HIS A 55 -13.78 -0.55 10.00
N SER A 56 -14.22 -1.02 8.83
CA SER A 56 -13.35 -1.62 7.83
C SER A 56 -13.92 -1.33 6.44
N VAL A 57 -13.08 -0.85 5.53
CA VAL A 57 -13.46 -0.52 4.16
C VAL A 57 -12.32 -0.86 3.19
N ASP A 58 -12.68 -1.18 1.95
CA ASP A 58 -11.69 -1.31 0.88
C ASP A 58 -11.10 0.06 0.54
N VAL A 59 -9.83 0.04 0.12
CA VAL A 59 -9.12 1.23 -0.36
C VAL A 59 -8.49 0.98 -1.72
N ALA A 60 -8.43 2.03 -2.53
CA ALA A 60 -7.71 2.06 -3.79
C ALA A 60 -6.59 3.10 -3.73
N VAL A 61 -5.45 2.80 -4.34
CA VAL A 61 -4.35 3.76 -4.53
C VAL A 61 -4.70 4.65 -5.71
N VAL A 62 -4.83 5.95 -5.46
CA VAL A 62 -5.06 6.96 -6.51
C VAL A 62 -3.72 7.44 -7.06
N SER A 63 -2.76 7.71 -6.16
CA SER A 63 -1.37 8.01 -6.53
C SER A 63 -0.42 7.57 -5.43
N ASN A 64 0.77 7.12 -5.81
CA ASN A 64 1.83 6.75 -4.90
C ASN A 64 3.16 7.31 -5.41
N GLU A 65 3.65 8.33 -4.72
CA GLU A 65 4.94 8.98 -4.95
C GLU A 65 5.88 8.75 -3.75
N LEU A 66 5.60 7.71 -2.94
CA LEU A 66 6.49 7.31 -1.85
C LEU A 66 7.78 6.75 -2.45
N ILE A 67 8.89 7.47 -2.25
CA ILE A 67 10.20 7.04 -2.71
C ILE A 67 10.75 6.01 -1.72
N GLY A 68 10.93 4.77 -2.18
CA GLY A 68 11.41 3.63 -1.37
C GLY A 68 12.92 3.57 -1.13
N ASP A 69 13.66 4.64 -1.40
CA ASP A 69 15.13 4.68 -1.34
C ASP A 69 15.67 5.58 -0.21
N PRO A 70 16.84 5.27 0.38
CA PRO A 70 17.43 6.02 1.51
C PRO A 70 18.04 7.37 1.13
N LEU A 71 17.79 7.88 -0.09
CA LEU A 71 18.27 9.19 -0.51
C LEU A 71 17.50 10.31 0.21
N PRO A 72 18.15 11.46 0.48
CA PRO A 72 17.57 12.49 1.33
C PRO A 72 16.33 13.15 0.70
N ALA A 73 15.17 12.70 1.20
CA ALA A 73 14.09 13.54 1.73
C ALA A 73 13.42 14.58 0.82
N THR A 74 13.18 14.30 -0.45
CA THR A 74 11.97 14.85 -1.06
C THR A 74 10.79 14.03 -0.56
N GLY A 75 9.98 14.59 0.34
CA GLY A 75 8.82 13.92 0.89
C GLY A 75 7.93 13.36 -0.23
N GLY A 76 7.43 12.14 -0.04
CA GLY A 76 6.50 11.50 -0.95
C GLY A 76 5.06 11.83 -0.61
N ALA A 77 4.20 11.76 -1.62
CA ALA A 77 2.75 11.83 -1.45
C ALA A 77 2.12 10.46 -1.66
N LEU A 78 1.13 10.11 -0.86
CA LEU A 78 0.28 8.94 -1.07
C LEU A 78 -1.18 9.42 -1.03
N VAL A 79 -1.94 9.11 -2.07
CA VAL A 79 -3.37 9.42 -2.14
C VAL A 79 -4.14 8.13 -2.25
N LEU A 80 -5.06 7.92 -1.31
CA LEU A 80 -5.95 6.76 -1.26
C LEU A 80 -7.39 7.20 -1.43
N GLN A 81 -8.23 6.32 -1.96
CA GLN A 81 -9.67 6.49 -1.96
C GLN A 81 -10.33 5.31 -1.24
N LEU A 82 -11.13 5.61 -0.22
CA LEU A 82 -11.97 4.63 0.46
C LEU A 82 -13.17 4.26 -0.43
N ALA A 83 -13.73 3.07 -0.23
CA ALA A 83 -14.90 2.58 -0.97
C ALA A 83 -16.13 3.50 -0.87
N ASP A 84 -16.24 4.32 0.19
CA ASP A 84 -17.31 5.30 0.36
C ASP A 84 -17.07 6.64 -0.36
N GLY A 85 -15.98 6.73 -1.14
CA GLY A 85 -15.59 7.91 -1.92
C GLY A 85 -14.67 8.88 -1.18
N THR A 86 -14.40 8.68 0.11
CA THR A 86 -13.51 9.56 0.88
C THR A 86 -12.07 9.47 0.35
N THR A 87 -11.47 10.61 0.03
CA THR A 87 -10.05 10.70 -0.34
C THR A 87 -9.20 10.95 0.89
N LEU A 88 -8.18 10.12 1.10
CA LEU A 88 -7.14 10.31 2.10
C LEU A 88 -5.87 10.80 1.40
N GLU A 89 -5.32 11.92 1.84
CA GLU A 89 -4.06 12.45 1.31
C GLU A 89 -3.00 12.40 2.41
N PHE A 90 -1.86 11.81 2.09
CA PHE A 90 -0.72 11.66 2.98
C PHE A 90 0.50 12.33 2.36
N ALA A 91 1.30 12.97 3.20
CA ALA A 91 2.60 13.51 2.84
C ALA A 91 3.63 13.16 3.92
N GLY A 92 4.86 12.86 3.54
CA GLY A 92 5.91 12.62 4.52
C GLY A 92 7.12 11.88 3.97
N GLN A 93 7.90 11.32 4.90
CA GLN A 93 9.07 10.52 4.57
C GLN A 93 8.71 9.05 4.43
N TYR A 94 9.61 8.26 3.86
CA TYR A 94 9.37 6.85 3.53
C TYR A 94 8.89 5.96 4.71
N ASN A 95 9.17 6.33 5.96
CA ASN A 95 8.79 5.59 7.17
C ASN A 95 7.71 6.29 8.03
N ALA A 96 7.31 7.51 7.67
CA ALA A 96 6.43 8.35 8.48
C ALA A 96 5.61 9.28 7.59
N LEU A 97 4.29 9.13 7.65
CA LEU A 97 3.34 9.91 6.88
C LEU A 97 2.42 10.71 7.79
N VAL A 98 2.05 11.89 7.30
CA VAL A 98 1.05 12.76 7.90
C VAL A 98 -0.13 12.85 6.95
N CYS A 99 -1.32 12.50 7.45
CA CYS A 99 -2.57 12.64 6.73
C CYS A 99 -2.98 14.11 6.71
N SER A 100 -2.92 14.75 5.55
CA SER A 100 -3.28 16.15 5.34
C SER A 100 -4.77 16.35 5.04
N ARG A 101 -5.47 15.29 4.62
CA ARG A 101 -6.90 15.34 4.26
C ARG A 101 -7.61 14.01 4.49
N GLY A 102 -8.86 14.07 4.95
CA GLY A 102 -9.80 12.94 4.95
C GLY A 102 -9.78 12.08 6.21
N CYS A 103 -8.66 12.00 6.93
CA CYS A 103 -8.58 11.23 8.18
C CYS A 103 -9.49 11.81 9.27
N ASP A 104 -9.58 13.13 9.37
CA ASP A 104 -10.49 13.82 10.30
C ASP A 104 -11.96 13.46 10.04
N ALA A 105 -12.38 13.42 8.78
CA ALA A 105 -13.72 13.03 8.36
C ALA A 105 -14.07 11.57 8.70
N LYS A 106 -13.06 10.73 8.95
CA LYS A 106 -13.22 9.33 9.37
C LYS A 106 -12.86 9.08 10.82
N HIS A 107 -12.52 10.12 11.60
CA HIS A 107 -11.99 9.98 12.96
C HIS A 107 -10.75 9.07 13.02
N MET A 108 -9.96 9.07 11.94
CA MET A 108 -8.68 8.38 11.86
C MET A 108 -7.55 9.27 12.42
N PRO A 109 -6.46 8.68 12.91
CA PRO A 109 -5.26 9.39 13.32
C PRO A 109 -4.63 10.18 12.16
N ILE A 110 -3.93 11.27 12.51
CA ILE A 110 -3.24 12.12 11.52
C ILE A 110 -1.82 11.62 11.25
N ALA A 111 -1.17 10.94 12.20
CA ALA A 111 0.20 10.46 12.08
C ALA A 111 0.28 8.95 11.93
N TRP A 112 1.08 8.49 10.96
CA TRP A 112 1.17 7.10 10.54
C TRP A 112 2.62 6.65 10.39
N HIS A 113 2.92 5.46 10.90
CA HIS A 113 4.16 4.74 10.59
C HIS A 113 3.95 3.84 9.39
N VAL A 114 4.95 3.81 8.50
CA VAL A 114 4.94 2.94 7.33
C VAL A 114 5.85 1.73 7.59
N GLN A 115 5.32 0.53 7.44
CA GLN A 115 6.03 -0.74 7.48
C GLN A 115 5.93 -1.41 6.10
N ARG A 116 6.99 -2.15 5.71
CA ARG A 116 6.94 -3.07 4.57
C ARG A 116 6.97 -4.49 5.11
N ASP A 117 5.97 -5.26 4.72
CA ASP A 117 5.89 -6.71 4.96
C ASP A 117 6.63 -7.50 3.87
#